data_AF-A0A166KJ26-F1
#
_entry.id   AF-A0A166KJ26-F1
#
_cell.length_a   1.000
_cell.length_b   1.000
_cell.length_c   1.000
_cell.angle_alpha   90.00
_cell.angle_beta   90.00
_cell.angle_gamma   90.00
#
_symmetry.space_group_name_H-M   'P 1'
#
loop_
_entity.id
_entity.type
_entity.pdbx_description
1 polymer ?
#
loop_
_entity_poly.entity_id
_entity_poly.type
_entity_poly.pdbx_seq_one_letter_code
_entity_poly.pdbx_strand_id
1 'polypeptide(L)'
;MQPELVTPRKGSIWFFDGNIVIDASSTLFRVHRGVLAKNSDVFRDLFLVPQPEGVSPNEIDGCAVVKMHDSAEDWAYVLNAMYDGR
;
A
#
# COMPACT_ATOMS: atom_id res chain seq x y z
N MET A 1 -4.00 24.66 -17.91
CA MET A 1 -3.12 23.48 -17.79
C MET A 1 -3.91 22.41 -17.06
N GLN A 2 -4.38 21.38 -17.76
CA GLN A 2 -5.03 20.23 -17.12
C GLN A 2 -3.97 19.48 -16.31
N PRO A 3 -4.22 19.07 -15.06
CA PRO A 3 -3.31 18.16 -14.39
C PRO A 3 -3.29 16.87 -15.20
N GLU A 4 -2.10 16.42 -15.63
CA GLU A 4 -1.96 15.08 -16.20
C GLU A 4 -2.54 14.08 -15.20
N LEU A 5 -3.59 13.37 -15.62
CA LEU A 5 -4.12 12.25 -14.87
C LEU A 5 -3.03 11.18 -14.87
N VAL A 6 -2.17 11.17 -13.85
CA VAL A 6 -1.17 10.12 -13.68
C VAL A 6 -1.94 8.84 -13.41
N THR A 7 -2.06 8.01 -14.44
CA THR A 7 -2.70 6.70 -14.32
C THR A 7 -1.86 5.85 -13.38
N PRO A 8 -2.42 5.39 -12.25
CA PRO A 8 -1.68 4.53 -11.34
C PRO A 8 -1.24 3.25 -12.06
N ARG A 9 0.03 2.88 -11.92
CA ARG A 9 0.59 1.65 -12.51
C ARG A 9 0.77 0.58 -11.45
N LYS A 10 0.63 -0.69 -11.83
CA LYS A 10 0.98 -1.80 -10.93
C LYS A 10 2.50 -1.88 -10.77
N GLY A 11 2.95 -1.95 -9.53
CA GLY A 11 4.34 -2.17 -9.16
C GLY A 11 4.75 -3.63 -9.28
N SER A 12 6.02 -3.91 -8.97
CA SER A 12 6.61 -5.25 -9.06
C SER A 12 6.02 -6.26 -8.06
N ILE A 13 5.49 -5.78 -6.94
CA ILE A 13 4.91 -6.62 -5.89
C ILE A 13 3.39 -6.50 -5.94
N TRP A 14 2.76 -7.60 -6.35
CA TRP A 14 1.30 -7.66 -6.50
C TRP A 14 0.79 -9.05 -6.15
N PHE A 15 0.32 -9.22 -4.92
CA PHE A 15 -0.25 -10.48 -4.44
C PHE A 15 -1.75 -10.56 -4.73
N PHE A 16 -2.19 -11.67 -5.31
CA PHE A 16 -3.61 -11.91 -5.61
C PHE A 16 -4.47 -12.01 -4.34
N ASP A 17 -3.90 -12.53 -3.26
CA ASP A 17 -4.47 -12.63 -1.91
C ASP A 17 -4.12 -11.44 -1.01
N GLY A 18 -3.40 -10.45 -1.53
CA GLY A 18 -3.12 -9.22 -0.82
C GLY A 18 -4.40 -8.48 -0.45
N ASN A 19 -4.42 -7.91 0.75
CA ASN A 19 -5.61 -7.31 1.38
C ASN A 19 -5.44 -5.81 1.69
N ILE A 20 -4.38 -5.20 1.17
CA ILE A 20 -4.16 -3.76 1.19
C ILE A 20 -3.31 -3.34 -0.02
N VAL A 21 -3.55 -2.13 -0.53
CA VAL A 21 -2.76 -1.53 -1.60
C VAL A 21 -1.97 -0.35 -1.06
N ILE A 22 -0.69 -0.28 -1.39
CA ILE A 22 0.17 0.88 -1.13
C ILE A 22 0.28 1.68 -2.43
N ASP A 23 -0.05 2.97 -2.39
CA ASP A 23 0.18 3.91 -3.48
C ASP A 23 1.42 4.76 -3.17
N ALA A 24 2.54 4.45 -3.82
CA ALA A 24 3.77 5.23 -3.75
C ALA A 24 4.01 5.93 -5.08
N SER A 25 3.80 7.25 -5.12
CA SER A 25 4.02 8.07 -6.31
C SER A 25 3.33 7.53 -7.58
N SER A 26 2.04 7.17 -7.49
CA SER A 26 1.23 6.55 -8.57
C SER A 26 1.71 5.17 -9.01
N THR A 27 2.51 4.49 -8.18
CA THR A 27 2.82 3.07 -8.33
C THR A 27 2.15 2.31 -7.19
N LEU A 28 1.34 1.32 -7.56
CA LEU A 28 0.50 0.57 -6.66
C LEU A 28 1.14 -0.78 -6.35
N PHE A 29 1.22 -1.13 -5.07
CA PHE A 29 1.69 -2.44 -4.61
C PHE A 29 0.58 -3.12 -3.82
N ARG A 30 0.21 -4.33 -4.23
CA ARG A 30 -0.81 -5.11 -3.51
C ARG A 30 -0.13 -6.10 -2.57
N VAL A 31 -0.34 -5.94 -1.27
CA VAL A 31 0.43 -6.59 -0.20
C VAL A 31 -0.47 -7.04 0.95
N HIS A 32 0.13 -7.63 1.99
CA HIS A 32 -0.56 -8.15 3.17
C HIS A 32 -0.40 -7.22 4.37
N ARG A 33 -1.53 -6.82 4.98
CA ARG A 33 -1.57 -6.07 6.25
C ARG A 33 -0.74 -6.74 7.34
N GLY A 34 -0.80 -8.06 7.44
CA GLY A 34 -0.05 -8.82 8.45
C GLY A 34 1.48 -8.69 8.29
N VAL A 35 1.97 -8.67 7.06
CA VAL A 35 3.42 -8.51 6.78
C VAL A 35 3.87 -7.09 7.13
N LEU A 36 3.08 -6.08 6.77
CA LEU A 36 3.36 -4.69 7.14
C LEU A 36 3.34 -4.49 8.65
N ALA A 37 2.32 -5.01 9.34
CA ALA A 37 2.19 -4.91 10.80
C ALA A 37 3.28 -5.68 11.56
N LYS A 38 3.80 -6.78 10.99
CA LYS A 38 4.91 -7.54 11.58
C LYS A 38 6.22 -6.74 11.53
N ASN A 39 6.44 -5.94 10.49
CA ASN A 39 7.68 -5.22 10.26
C ASN A 39 7.62 -3.73 10.65
N SER A 40 6.45 -3.23 11.08
CA SER A 40 6.27 -1.82 11.43
C SER A 40 5.12 -1.64 12.43
N ASP A 41 5.46 -1.09 13.59
CA ASP A 41 4.49 -0.75 14.62
C ASP A 41 3.49 0.31 14.14
N VAL A 42 3.93 1.24 13.27
CA VAL A 42 3.05 2.26 12.67
C VAL A 42 1.94 1.61 11.85
N PHE A 43 2.26 0.62 11.01
CA PHE A 43 1.24 -0.10 10.26
C PHE A 43 0.36 -0.96 11.15
N ARG A 44 0.95 -1.58 12.18
CA ARG A 44 0.17 -2.35 13.16
C ARG A 44 -0.90 -1.47 13.81
N ASP A 45 -0.49 -0.30 14.31
CA ASP A 45 -1.40 0.61 15.00
C ASP A 45 -2.42 1.20 14.02
N LEU A 46 -2.00 1.58 12.82
CA LEU A 46 -2.90 2.07 11.75
C LEU A 46 -4.02 1.07 11.44
N PHE A 47 -3.74 -0.23 11.50
CA PHE A 47 -4.74 -1.27 11.21
C PHE A 47 -5.61 -1.64 12.41
N LEU A 48 -5.22 -1.25 13.62
CA LEU A 48 -5.99 -1.42 14.84
C LEU A 48 -7.00 -0.29 15.05
N VAL A 49 -6.73 0.90 14.50
CA VAL A 49 -7.66 2.03 14.59
C VAL A 49 -8.86 1.78 13.65
N PRO A 50 -10.09 1.71 14.17
CA PRO A 50 -11.27 1.65 13.32
C PRO A 50 -11.39 2.95 12.53
N GLN A 51 -11.42 2.86 11.20
CA GLN A 51 -11.64 4.04 10.37
C GLN A 51 -13.09 4.52 10.54
N PRO A 52 -13.33 5.84 10.64
CA PRO A 52 -14.66 6.39 10.80
C PRO A 52 -15.57 5.97 9.64
N GLU A 53 -16.77 5.49 9.96
CA GLU A 53 -17.76 5.07 8.97
C GLU A 53 -18.09 6.26 8.04
N GLY A 54 -17.95 6.06 6.73
CA GLY A 54 -18.28 7.07 5.71
C GLY A 54 -17.08 7.68 4.97
N VAL A 55 -15.85 7.44 5.42
CA VAL A 55 -14.65 7.68 4.59
C VAL A 55 -14.31 6.34 3.94
N SER A 56 -14.85 6.07 2.76
CA SER A 56 -14.34 4.96 1.95
C SER A 56 -12.89 5.33 1.60
N PRO A 57 -11.85 4.66 2.15
CA PRO A 57 -10.52 4.81 1.59
C PRO A 57 -10.63 4.46 0.10
N ASN A 58 -9.92 5.15 -0.79
CA ASN A 58 -9.90 4.73 -2.19
C ASN A 58 -9.64 3.21 -2.23
N GLU A 59 -10.55 2.45 -2.82
CA GLU A 59 -10.43 1.00 -2.89
C GLU A 59 -9.97 0.60 -4.29
N ILE A 60 -9.00 -0.31 -4.35
CA ILE A 60 -8.55 -0.91 -5.59
C ILE A 60 -8.66 -2.42 -5.41
N ASP A 61 -9.39 -3.07 -6.31
CA ASP A 61 -9.71 -4.51 -6.22
C ASP A 61 -10.30 -4.91 -4.86
N GLY A 62 -11.12 -4.04 -4.25
CA GLY A 62 -11.72 -4.27 -2.93
C GLY A 62 -10.73 -4.18 -1.75
N CYS A 63 -9.53 -3.65 -1.98
CA CYS A 63 -8.52 -3.43 -0.96
C CYS A 63 -8.38 -1.93 -0.67
N ALA A 64 -8.31 -1.57 0.60
CA ALA A 64 -8.02 -0.20 1.00
C ALA A 64 -6.65 0.26 0.46
N VAL A 65 -6.58 1.49 -0.07
CA VAL A 65 -5.35 2.09 -0.56
C VAL A 65 -4.77 3.03 0.50
N VAL A 66 -3.50 2.85 0.82
CA VAL A 66 -2.72 3.77 1.68
C VAL A 66 -1.71 4.49 0.81
N LYS A 67 -1.84 5.81 0.74
CA LYS A 67 -0.92 6.66 -0.01
C LYS A 67 0.34 6.94 0.81
N MET A 68 1.48 6.78 0.18
CA MET A 68 2.80 7.03 0.75
C MET A 68 3.42 8.27 0.14
N HIS A 69 4.25 8.94 0.93
CA HIS A 69 4.99 10.11 0.50
C HIS A 69 6.29 9.75 -0.21
N ASP A 70 6.87 8.59 0.07
CA ASP A 70 8.13 8.14 -0.51
C ASP A 70 7.97 7.66 -1.96
N SER A 71 9.11 7.43 -2.62
CA SER A 71 9.13 7.00 -4.01
C SER A 71 8.67 5.54 -4.16
N ALA A 72 8.24 5.20 -5.37
CA ALA A 72 7.93 3.81 -5.72
C ALA A 72 9.13 2.88 -5.57
N GLU A 73 10.35 3.40 -5.80
CA GLU A 73 11.58 2.63 -5.72
C GLU A 73 11.93 2.28 -4.26
N ASP A 74 11.84 3.26 -3.36
CA ASP A 74 12.06 3.05 -1.93
C ASP A 74 11.08 1.99 -1.38
N TRP A 75 9.80 2.12 -1.75
CA TRP A 75 8.80 1.15 -1.35
C TRP A 75 9.02 -0.24 -1.96
N ALA A 76 9.53 -0.34 -3.19
CA ALA A 76 9.89 -1.63 -3.76
C ALA A 76 11.02 -2.31 -2.95
N TYR A 77 12.06 -1.56 -2.54
CA TYR A 77 13.13 -2.12 -1.70
C TYR A 77 12.60 -2.53 -0.32
N VAL A 78 11.82 -1.68 0.33
CA VAL A 78 11.25 -1.96 1.65
C VAL A 78 10.37 -3.20 1.61
N LEU A 79 9.45 -3.28 0.64
CA LEU A 79 8.56 -4.43 0.50
C LEU A 79 9.34 -5.69 0.19
N ASN A 80 10.32 -5.65 -0.72
CA ASN A 80 11.19 -6.81 -0.96
C ASN A 80 11.86 -7.27 0.34
N ALA A 81 12.43 -6.36 1.14
CA ALA A 81 13.05 -6.72 2.41
C ALA A 81 12.06 -7.35 3.42
N MET A 82 10.80 -6.88 3.45
CA MET A 82 9.75 -7.45 4.31
C MET A 82 9.30 -8.86 3.88
N TYR A 83 9.35 -9.15 2.57
CA TYR A 83 8.91 -10.44 2.00
C TYR A 83 10.05 -11.46 1.83
N ASP A 84 11.30 -11.02 1.70
CA ASP A 84 12.48 -11.88 1.52
C ASP A 84 12.90 -12.62 2.81
N GLY A 85 12.20 -12.35 3.94
CA GLY A 85 12.14 -13.20 5.13
C GLY A 85 13.35 -14.09 5.40
N ARG A 86 14.46 -13.48 5.83
CA ARG A 86 15.60 -14.22 6.38
C ARG A 86 15.33 -14.75 7.78
#